data_AF-A0AAV5TGT1-F1
#
_entry.id   AF-A0AAV5TGT1-F1
#
_cell.length_a   1.000
_cell.length_b   1.000
_cell.length_c   1.000
_cell.angle_alpha   90.00
_cell.angle_beta   90.00
_cell.angle_gamma   90.00
#
_symmetry.space_group_name_H-M   'P 1'
#
loop_
_entity.id
_entity.type
_entity.pdbx_description
1 polymer ?
#
loop_
_entity_poly.entity_id
_entity_poly.type
_entity_poly.pdbx_seq_one_letter_code
_entity_poly.pdbx_strand_id
1 'polypeptide(L)'
;CPHGDIDGAIKYMSTRNVQGIGIATCREIVARLDPSHDEFLLVIALFFWTLDGITDCEQEVIDLASWHRDLIHKEMHTHYRDELGMDDYASRMGELLSYVTLFDVSEHVKQHYEMFRLFGVFK
;
A
#
# COMPACT_ATOMS: atom_id res chain seq x y z
N CYS A 1 -18.66 16.00 27.99
CA CYS A 1 -18.62 17.16 27.08
C CYS A 1 -19.09 16.72 25.70
N PRO A 2 -19.91 17.50 24.97
CA PRO A 2 -20.57 17.02 23.75
C PRO A 2 -19.66 16.93 22.51
N HIS A 3 -18.40 17.34 22.66
CA HIS A 3 -17.39 17.38 21.62
C HIS A 3 -16.20 16.55 22.10
N GLY A 4 -15.74 15.60 21.29
CA GLY A 4 -14.54 14.82 21.56
C GLY A 4 -13.29 15.70 21.71
N ASP A 5 -12.22 15.11 22.20
CA ASP A 5 -10.93 15.78 22.42
C ASP A 5 -10.17 15.97 21.09
N ILE A 6 -10.64 16.94 20.31
CA ILE A 6 -10.07 17.28 19.00
C ILE A 6 -8.64 17.83 19.15
N ASP A 7 -8.38 18.62 20.18
CA ASP A 7 -7.05 19.18 20.44
C ASP A 7 -6.04 18.08 20.81
N GLY A 8 -6.47 17.08 21.59
CA GLY A 8 -5.71 15.87 21.86
C GLY A 8 -5.40 15.07 20.59
N ALA A 9 -6.38 14.93 19.69
CA ALA A 9 -6.20 14.26 18.39
C ALA A 9 -5.23 15.02 17.47
N ILE A 10 -5.33 16.35 17.39
CA ILE A 10 -4.40 17.20 16.62
C ILE A 10 -2.99 17.09 17.18
N LYS A 11 -2.85 17.16 18.51
CA LYS A 11 -1.56 16.97 19.18
C LYS A 11 -0.98 15.59 18.88
N TYR A 12 -1.77 14.53 19.03
CA TYR A 12 -1.36 13.16 18.68
C TYR A 12 -0.85 13.06 17.23
N MET A 13 -1.59 13.59 16.27
CA MET A 13 -1.19 13.61 14.85
C MET A 13 0.10 14.41 14.61
N SER A 14 0.24 15.58 15.25
CA SER A 14 1.43 16.41 15.12
C SER A 14 2.68 15.78 15.75
N THR A 15 2.51 14.97 16.80
CA THR A 15 3.64 14.34 17.52
C THR A 15 4.11 13.05 16.85
N ARG A 16 3.22 12.34 16.12
CA ARG A 16 3.52 11.07 15.45
C ARG A 16 3.86 11.18 13.96
N ASN A 17 3.97 12.39 13.42
CA ASN A 17 4.10 12.61 11.98
C ASN A 17 5.38 12.06 11.32
N VAL A 18 6.26 11.30 12.00
CA VAL A 18 7.50 10.78 11.41
C VAL A 18 7.99 9.46 12.06
N GLN A 19 7.23 8.36 12.00
CA GLN A 19 7.83 7.01 12.17
C GLN A 19 7.28 5.91 11.24
N GLY A 20 6.36 6.23 10.33
CA GLY A 20 6.06 5.43 9.14
C GLY A 20 6.23 6.33 7.92
N ILE A 21 6.49 5.79 6.73
CA ILE A 21 6.66 6.56 5.49
C ILE A 21 5.50 7.56 5.38
N GLY A 22 5.80 8.85 5.62
CA GLY A 22 4.77 9.88 5.64
C GLY A 22 4.17 10.03 4.25
N ILE A 23 2.93 10.53 4.15
CA ILE A 23 2.26 10.76 2.84
C ILE A 23 3.13 11.60 1.89
N ALA A 24 3.90 12.55 2.44
CA ALA A 24 4.88 13.34 1.69
C ALA A 24 6.01 12.46 1.11
N THR A 25 6.58 11.57 1.92
CA THR A 25 7.60 10.61 1.50
C THR A 25 7.06 9.60 0.49
N CYS A 26 5.82 9.14 0.65
CA CYS A 26 5.15 8.29 -0.35
C CYS A 26 5.02 8.99 -1.71
N ARG A 27 4.64 10.28 -1.71
CA ARG A 27 4.53 11.07 -2.95
C ARG A 27 5.89 11.26 -3.62
N GLU A 28 6.94 11.54 -2.85
CA GLU A 28 8.31 11.67 -3.36
C GLU A 28 8.83 10.35 -3.93
N ILE A 29 8.53 9.23 -3.25
CA ILE A 29 8.86 7.89 -3.72
C ILE A 29 8.20 7.66 -5.09
N VAL A 30 6.87 7.77 -5.18
CA VAL A 30 6.10 7.57 -6.43
C VAL A 30 6.61 8.49 -7.54
N ALA A 31 6.85 9.77 -7.25
CA ALA A 31 7.36 10.73 -8.22
C ALA A 31 8.76 10.36 -8.75
N ARG A 32 9.61 9.75 -7.92
CA ARG A 32 10.95 9.31 -8.33
C ARG A 32 10.92 8.05 -9.20
N LEU A 33 9.98 7.15 -8.94
CA LEU A 33 9.81 5.94 -9.75
C LEU A 33 9.17 6.25 -11.09
N ASP A 34 8.28 7.25 -11.14
CA ASP A 34 7.59 7.68 -12.36
C ASP A 34 6.94 6.50 -13.09
N PRO A 35 5.99 5.77 -12.44
CA PRO A 35 5.33 4.64 -13.08
C PRO A 35 4.48 5.09 -14.27
N SER A 36 4.46 4.28 -15.32
CA SER A 36 3.45 4.40 -16.38
C SER A 36 2.05 4.19 -15.80
N HIS A 37 1.03 4.54 -16.58
CA HIS A 37 -0.36 4.29 -16.17
C HIS A 37 -0.61 2.81 -15.86
N ASP A 38 -0.12 1.92 -16.73
CA ASP A 38 -0.31 0.48 -16.61
C ASP A 38 0.48 -0.09 -15.43
N GLU A 39 1.73 0.34 -15.25
CA GLU A 39 2.56 -0.02 -14.08
C GLU A 39 1.87 0.37 -12.77
N PHE A 40 1.31 1.59 -12.73
CA PHE A 40 0.61 2.09 -11.55
C PHE A 40 -0.64 1.26 -11.22
N LEU A 41 -1.43 0.89 -12.23
CA LEU A 41 -2.61 0.05 -12.05
C LEU A 41 -2.24 -1.36 -11.57
N LEU A 42 -1.18 -1.95 -12.11
CA LEU A 42 -0.70 -3.29 -11.71
C LEU A 42 -0.22 -3.28 -10.26
N VAL A 43 0.46 -2.22 -9.82
CA VAL A 43 0.87 -2.05 -8.42
C VAL A 43 -0.34 -1.89 -7.49
N ILE A 44 -1.38 -1.15 -7.88
CA ILE A 44 -2.63 -1.07 -7.10
C ILE A 44 -3.30 -2.44 -6.99
N ALA A 45 -3.35 -3.20 -8.08
CA ALA A 45 -3.91 -4.55 -8.06
C ALA A 45 -3.11 -5.49 -7.13
N LEU A 46 -1.78 -5.38 -7.14
CA LEU A 46 -0.92 -6.12 -6.20
C LEU A 46 -1.21 -5.74 -4.75
N PHE A 47 -1.35 -4.44 -4.43
CA PHE A 47 -1.70 -4.01 -3.07
C PHE A 47 -3.00 -4.64 -2.58
N PHE A 48 -4.01 -4.72 -3.45
CA PHE A 48 -5.28 -5.31 -3.09
C PHE A 48 -5.17 -6.80 -2.74
N TRP A 49 -4.32 -7.55 -3.45
CA TRP A 49 -4.11 -8.99 -3.24
C TRP A 49 -2.96 -9.33 -2.29
N THR A 50 -2.29 -8.33 -1.71
CA THR A 50 -1.33 -8.53 -0.63
C THR A 50 -2.07 -8.61 0.68
N LEU A 51 -2.33 -9.85 1.11
CA LEU A 51 -3.05 -10.15 2.35
C LEU A 51 -2.12 -10.34 3.56
N ASP A 52 -0.85 -9.96 3.41
CA ASP A 52 0.13 -10.05 4.50
C ASP A 52 -0.37 -9.23 5.70
N GLY A 53 -0.31 -9.82 6.90
CA GLY A 53 -0.85 -9.20 8.13
C GLY A 53 -2.33 -9.47 8.44
N ILE A 54 -3.09 -10.13 7.55
CA ILE A 54 -4.45 -10.60 7.85
C ILE A 54 -4.38 -11.98 8.51
N THR A 55 -4.62 -12.05 9.82
CA THR A 55 -4.51 -13.31 10.59
C THR A 55 -5.74 -14.21 10.51
N ASP A 56 -6.91 -13.65 10.17
CA ASP A 56 -8.21 -14.34 10.18
C ASP A 56 -8.79 -14.48 8.75
N CYS A 57 -7.97 -14.92 7.80
CA CYS A 57 -8.40 -15.12 6.41
C CYS A 57 -8.65 -16.62 6.13
N GLU A 58 -9.74 -16.93 5.43
CA GLU A 58 -10.02 -18.30 4.98
C GLU A 58 -9.00 -18.75 3.93
N GLN A 59 -8.62 -20.04 3.95
CA GLN A 59 -7.59 -20.58 3.05
C GLN A 59 -7.96 -20.37 1.57
N GLU A 60 -9.24 -20.51 1.22
CA GLU A 60 -9.70 -20.29 -0.16
C GLU A 60 -9.40 -18.87 -0.66
N VAL A 61 -9.48 -17.87 0.22
CA VAL A 61 -9.17 -16.47 -0.11
C VAL A 61 -7.66 -16.26 -0.25
N ILE A 62 -6.86 -16.91 0.60
CA ILE A 62 -5.39 -16.89 0.49
C ILE A 62 -4.95 -17.48 -0.85
N ASP A 63 -5.52 -18.62 -1.24
CA ASP A 63 -5.23 -19.29 -2.50
C ASP A 63 -5.65 -18.42 -3.70
N LEU A 64 -6.83 -17.79 -3.60
CA LEU A 64 -7.33 -16.87 -4.62
C LEU A 64 -6.42 -15.65 -4.78
N ALA A 65 -5.95 -15.08 -3.68
CA ALA A 65 -5.01 -13.95 -3.69
C ALA A 65 -3.66 -14.34 -4.28
N SER A 66 -3.15 -15.52 -3.94
CA SER A 66 -1.93 -16.07 -4.54
C SER A 66 -2.07 -16.20 -6.06
N TRP A 67 -3.18 -16.78 -6.51
CA TRP A 67 -3.45 -16.95 -7.94
C TRP A 67 -3.52 -15.62 -8.70
N HIS A 68 -4.17 -14.60 -8.13
CA HIS A 68 -4.23 -13.28 -8.74
C HIS A 68 -2.86 -12.58 -8.79
N ARG A 69 -2.03 -12.70 -7.74
CA ARG A 69 -0.67 -12.16 -7.76
C ARG A 69 0.18 -12.81 -8.85
N ASP A 70 0.07 -14.13 -9.02
CA ASP A 70 0.75 -14.85 -10.10
C ASP A 70 0.28 -14.39 -11.50
N LEU A 71 -1.02 -14.14 -11.66
CA LEU A 71 -1.56 -13.60 -12.90
C LEU A 71 -1.01 -12.21 -13.19
N ILE A 72 -1.02 -11.31 -12.20
CA ILE A 72 -0.49 -9.95 -12.34
C ILE A 72 0.99 -9.96 -12.71
N HIS A 73 1.81 -10.81 -12.07
CA HIS A 73 3.22 -10.94 -12.43
C HIS A 73 3.44 -11.42 -13.88
N LYS A 74 2.58 -12.32 -14.38
CA LYS A 74 2.63 -12.77 -15.78
C LYS A 74 2.22 -11.67 -16.74
N GLU A 75 1.17 -10.91 -16.42
CA GLU A 75 0.75 -9.76 -17.23
C GLU A 75 1.84 -8.68 -17.27
N MET A 76 2.48 -8.37 -16.13
CA MET A 76 3.64 -7.47 -16.10
C MET A 76 4.77 -7.97 -17.01
N HIS A 77 5.09 -9.26 -16.93
CA HIS A 77 6.10 -9.87 -17.78
C HIS A 77 5.78 -9.74 -19.27
N THR A 78 4.55 -10.05 -19.68
CA THR A 78 4.08 -9.95 -21.06
C THR A 78 4.05 -8.50 -21.53
N HIS A 79 3.56 -7.56 -20.73
CA HIS A 79 3.57 -6.14 -21.06
C HIS A 79 5.00 -5.63 -21.35
N TYR A 80 5.96 -5.93 -20.46
CA TYR A 80 7.32 -5.49 -20.69
C TYR A 80 8.01 -6.16 -21.88
N ARG A 81 7.88 -7.48 -22.00
CA ARG A 81 8.59 -8.24 -23.03
C ARG A 81 7.94 -8.08 -24.40
N ASP A 82 6.64 -8.29 -24.49
CA ASP A 82 5.92 -8.46 -25.76
C ASP A 82 5.39 -7.11 -26.29
N GLU A 83 4.91 -6.23 -25.42
CA GLU A 83 4.35 -4.93 -25.85
C GLU A 83 5.42 -3.84 -25.92
N LEU A 84 6.28 -3.75 -24.91
CA LEU A 84 7.35 -2.74 -24.83
C LEU A 84 8.67 -3.21 -25.46
N GLY A 85 8.83 -4.51 -25.75
CA GLY A 85 10.06 -5.04 -26.36
C GLY A 85 11.29 -4.93 -25.45
N MET A 86 11.09 -4.91 -24.13
CA MET A 86 12.17 -4.77 -23.16
C MET A 86 12.77 -6.14 -22.82
N ASP A 87 14.10 -6.26 -22.90
CA ASP A 87 14.82 -7.49 -22.56
C ASP A 87 15.36 -7.47 -21.10
N ASP A 88 15.55 -6.28 -20.52
CA ASP A 88 16.14 -6.05 -19.19
C ASP A 88 15.15 -5.45 -18.16
N TYR A 89 13.84 -5.66 -18.37
CA TYR A 89 12.77 -5.13 -17.52
C TYR A 89 12.76 -5.68 -16.08
N ALA A 90 13.51 -6.74 -15.77
CA ALA A 90 13.54 -7.36 -14.45
C ALA A 90 13.91 -6.35 -13.35
N SER A 91 14.83 -5.42 -13.63
CA SER A 91 15.20 -4.35 -12.69
C SER A 91 14.03 -3.40 -12.42
N ARG A 92 13.33 -2.97 -13.48
CA ARG A 92 12.15 -2.10 -13.36
C ARG A 92 11.02 -2.77 -12.60
N MET A 93 10.75 -4.04 -12.90
CA MET A 93 9.77 -4.85 -12.18
C MET A 93 10.14 -4.98 -10.70
N GLY A 94 11.41 -5.23 -10.38
CA GLY A 94 11.89 -5.28 -8.99
C GLY A 94 11.74 -3.95 -8.24
N GLU A 95 12.00 -2.83 -8.90
CA GLU A 95 11.76 -1.49 -8.33
C GLU A 95 10.28 -1.26 -8.01
N LEU A 96 9.38 -1.65 -8.91
CA LEU A 96 7.92 -1.58 -8.70
C LEU A 96 7.46 -2.49 -7.56
N LEU A 97 7.92 -3.74 -7.51
CA LEU A 97 7.54 -4.67 -6.46
C LEU A 97 8.04 -4.23 -5.07
N SER A 98 9.14 -3.49 -5.01
CA SER A 98 9.61 -2.88 -3.76
C SER A 98 8.64 -1.84 -3.19
N TYR A 99 7.68 -1.34 -3.98
CA TYR A 99 6.59 -0.50 -3.47
C TYR A 99 5.63 -1.32 -2.63
N VAL A 100 5.31 -2.54 -3.08
CA VAL A 100 4.33 -3.38 -2.41
C VAL A 100 4.72 -3.59 -0.94
N THR A 101 6.01 -3.72 -0.67
CA THR A 101 6.56 -3.89 0.68
C THR A 101 6.69 -2.58 1.47
N LEU A 102 6.97 -1.45 0.82
CA LEU A 102 7.08 -0.14 1.48
C LEU A 102 5.73 0.40 1.97
N PHE A 103 4.65 0.05 1.27
CA PHE A 103 3.31 0.56 1.54
C PHE A 103 2.43 -0.39 2.35
N ASP A 104 3.01 -1.42 2.98
CA ASP A 104 2.34 -2.19 4.02
C ASP A 104 2.25 -1.35 5.32
N VAL A 105 1.42 -0.32 5.28
CA VAL A 105 1.15 0.63 6.38
C VAL A 105 -0.14 0.28 7.13
N SER A 106 -0.72 -0.89 6.85
CA SER A 106 -2.06 -1.29 7.28
C SER A 106 -2.22 -1.28 8.82
N GLU A 107 -1.20 -1.70 9.56
CA GLU A 107 -1.20 -1.68 11.03
C GLU A 107 -1.32 -0.27 11.60
N HIS A 108 -0.66 0.71 10.98
CA HIS A 108 -0.68 2.08 11.47
C HIS A 108 -2.07 2.72 11.28
N VAL A 109 -2.76 2.41 10.18
CA VAL A 109 -4.10 2.97 9.92
C VAL A 109 -5.10 2.52 10.99
N LYS A 110 -5.09 1.23 11.35
CA LYS A 110 -5.96 0.69 12.40
C LYS A 110 -5.68 1.34 13.77
N GLN A 111 -4.40 1.49 14.13
CA GLN A 111 -4.00 2.15 15.37
C GLN A 111 -4.45 3.62 15.42
N HIS A 112 -4.30 4.36 14.32
CA HIS A 112 -4.76 5.75 14.25
C HIS A 112 -6.28 5.84 14.35
N TYR A 113 -7.02 4.95 13.68
CA TYR A 113 -8.48 4.88 13.78
C TYR A 113 -8.95 4.65 15.22
N GLU A 114 -8.36 3.67 15.90
CA GLU A 114 -8.66 3.39 17.31
C GLU A 114 -8.35 4.59 18.22
N MET A 115 -7.24 5.29 17.96
CA MET A 115 -6.89 6.48 18.71
C MET A 115 -7.91 7.61 18.50
N PHE A 116 -8.35 7.84 17.27
CA PHE A 116 -9.39 8.83 16.99
C PHE A 116 -10.74 8.45 17.61
N ARG A 117 -11.04 7.15 17.70
CA ARG A 117 -12.20 6.65 18.45
C ARG A 117 -12.07 6.94 19.94
N LEU A 118 -10.89 6.73 20.54
CA LEU A 118 -10.62 7.06 21.95
C LEU A 118 -10.74 8.57 22.23
N PHE A 119 -10.29 9.41 21.30
CA PHE A 119 -10.50 10.86 21.38
C PHE A 119 -11.96 11.29 21.14
N GLY A 120 -12.85 10.38 20.72
CA GLY A 120 -14.24 10.71 20.41
C GLY A 120 -14.40 11.63 19.19
N VAL A 121 -13.44 11.56 18.25
CA VAL A 121 -13.47 12.32 16.99
C VAL A 121 -14.54 11.79 16.04
N PHE A 122 -14.70 10.47 16.01
CA PHE A 122 -15.72 9.77 15.22
C PHE A 122 -16.77 9.18 16.17
N LYS A 123 -18.05 9.27 15.81
CA LYS A 123 -19.18 8.68 16.55
C LYS A 123 -19.47 7.28 16.06
#